data_AF-A0A7W0XBC9-F1
#
_entry.id   AF-A0A7W0XBC9-F1
#
_cell.length_a   1.000
_cell.length_b   1.000
_cell.length_c   1.000
_cell.angle_alpha   90.00
_cell.angle_beta   90.00
_cell.angle_gamma   90.00
#
_symmetry.space_group_name_H-M   'P 1'
#
loop_
_entity.id
_entity.type
_entity.pdbx_description
1 polymer ?
#
loop_
_entity_poly.entity_id
_entity_poly.type
_entity_poly.pdbx_seq_one_letter_code
_entity_poly.pdbx_strand_id
1 'polypeptide(L)'
;MARRVRSASDRDNLPRAVPWVETSSLSLVARHESAQARAAELVLEDLEHFRSQLEALFEPVPGELAVVIHPRPLMLSLAHPWLPLLRLVSAPAGRRYFAGFFGRHEIHVLAPAALEQRASGVPGSHEALALSPRHELAHLVIGSANPALPPPFTPGTFRRYVQLAWLAEGGATHFAGQVPHMRAAVARRLREGARPAFPPGARDGLILGGTVFGLLEAEAGGGACVELARSRNATAATRVLEDAFERPIASIERSWTDYLAALAAG
;
A
#
# COMPACT_ATOMS: atom_id res chain seq x y z
N MET A 1 -3.47 21.59 -53.21
CA MET A 1 -4.27 20.62 -52.41
C MET A 1 -3.85 19.20 -52.78
N ALA A 2 -2.98 18.57 -51.99
CA ALA A 2 -2.58 17.17 -52.19
C ALA A 2 -3.00 16.35 -50.95
N ARG A 3 -3.97 15.46 -51.15
CA ARG A 3 -4.54 14.58 -50.12
C ARG A 3 -3.59 13.39 -49.94
N ARG A 4 -2.81 13.36 -48.86
CA ARG A 4 -2.01 12.19 -48.48
C ARG A 4 -2.95 11.01 -48.19
N VAL A 5 -2.90 10.00 -49.04
CA VAL A 5 -3.49 8.68 -48.81
C VAL A 5 -2.65 8.00 -47.72
N ARG A 6 -3.25 7.69 -46.58
CA ARG A 6 -2.61 6.86 -45.54
C ARG A 6 -2.43 5.45 -46.10
N SER A 7 -1.17 4.98 -46.08
CA SER A 7 -0.76 3.61 -46.40
C SER A 7 -1.52 2.59 -45.54
N ALA A 8 -1.87 1.44 -46.13
CA ALA A 8 -2.46 0.29 -45.45
C ALA A 8 -1.58 -0.29 -44.33
N SER A 9 -0.27 0.04 -44.30
CA SER A 9 0.68 -0.39 -43.26
C SER A 9 0.49 0.26 -41.89
N ASP A 10 -0.35 1.29 -41.79
CA ASP A 10 -0.59 2.03 -40.54
C ASP A 10 -1.77 1.46 -39.72
N ARG A 11 -2.45 0.41 -40.24
CA ARG A 11 -3.57 -0.27 -39.56
C ARG A 11 -3.15 -1.50 -38.74
N ASP A 12 -1.95 -2.02 -38.95
CA ASP A 12 -1.42 -3.19 -38.22
C ASP A 12 -0.82 -2.85 -36.85
N ASN A 13 -0.82 -1.56 -36.47
CA ASN A 13 -0.29 -1.08 -35.19
C ASN A 13 -1.39 -0.80 -34.15
N LEU A 14 -2.59 -1.36 -34.36
CA LEU A 14 -3.55 -1.48 -33.26
C LEU A 14 -3.01 -2.54 -32.30
N PRO A 15 -2.82 -2.22 -31.00
CA PRO A 15 -2.35 -3.22 -30.05
C PRO A 15 -3.30 -4.41 -30.08
N ARG A 16 -2.77 -5.58 -30.46
CA ARG A 16 -3.50 -6.85 -30.37
C ARG A 16 -4.11 -6.93 -28.98
N ALA A 17 -5.44 -7.08 -28.90
CA ALA A 17 -6.11 -7.30 -27.63
C ALA A 17 -5.53 -8.58 -27.01
N VAL A 18 -4.74 -8.43 -25.95
CA VAL A 18 -4.20 -9.57 -25.21
C VAL A 18 -5.36 -10.13 -24.39
N PRO A 19 -5.69 -11.43 -24.51
CA PRO A 19 -6.81 -11.99 -23.79
C PRO A 19 -6.56 -11.91 -22.28
N TRP A 20 -7.60 -11.55 -21.52
CA TRP A 20 -7.62 -11.67 -20.07
C TRP A 20 -7.84 -13.14 -19.70
N VAL A 21 -7.04 -13.64 -18.78
CA VAL A 21 -7.08 -15.03 -18.30
C VAL A 21 -7.05 -15.07 -16.78
N GLU A 22 -7.37 -16.24 -16.23
CA GLU A 22 -7.33 -16.50 -14.80
C GLU A 22 -6.26 -17.54 -14.48
N THR A 23 -5.46 -17.27 -13.44
CA THR A 23 -4.50 -18.20 -12.84
C THR A 23 -4.89 -18.38 -11.39
N SER A 24 -4.97 -19.61 -10.89
CA SER A 24 -5.42 -19.89 -9.51
C SER A 24 -4.28 -20.47 -8.67
N SER A 25 -4.29 -20.17 -7.37
CA SER A 25 -3.51 -20.83 -6.33
C SER A 25 -4.45 -21.48 -5.31
N LEU A 26 -4.01 -21.70 -4.07
CA LEU A 26 -4.79 -22.38 -3.04
C LEU A 26 -6.01 -21.56 -2.58
N SER A 27 -5.80 -20.27 -2.32
CA SER A 27 -6.79 -19.34 -1.77
C SER A 27 -6.99 -18.07 -2.60
N LEU A 28 -6.20 -17.90 -3.68
CA LEU A 28 -6.20 -16.70 -4.50
C LEU A 28 -6.46 -17.03 -5.98
N VAL A 29 -7.13 -16.12 -6.68
CA VAL A 29 -7.34 -16.18 -8.14
C VAL A 29 -6.86 -14.90 -8.79
N ALA A 30 -5.81 -14.97 -9.61
CA ALA A 30 -5.31 -13.82 -10.36
C ALA A 30 -6.03 -13.64 -11.70
N ARG A 31 -6.51 -12.43 -11.97
CA ARG A 31 -7.00 -11.98 -13.29
C ARG A 31 -5.97 -11.06 -13.94
N HIS A 32 -5.48 -11.42 -15.12
CA HIS A 32 -4.41 -10.70 -15.79
C HIS A 32 -4.42 -10.90 -17.30
N GLU A 33 -3.66 -10.10 -18.04
CA GLU A 33 -3.41 -10.35 -19.46
C GLU A 33 -2.57 -11.62 -19.65
N SER A 34 -2.82 -12.42 -20.69
CA SER A 34 -2.13 -13.70 -20.92
C SER A 34 -0.60 -13.58 -21.01
N ALA A 35 -0.09 -12.44 -21.50
CA ALA A 35 1.33 -12.14 -21.52
C ALA A 35 1.99 -12.06 -20.12
N GLN A 36 1.18 -11.98 -19.05
CA GLN A 36 1.61 -11.87 -17.67
C GLN A 36 1.47 -13.19 -16.88
N ALA A 37 1.14 -14.32 -17.52
CA ALA A 37 0.88 -15.58 -16.82
C ALA A 37 1.99 -15.97 -15.83
N ARG A 38 3.25 -15.96 -16.27
CA ARG A 38 4.38 -16.30 -15.38
C ARG A 38 4.54 -15.30 -14.23
N ALA A 39 4.32 -14.02 -14.49
CA ALA A 39 4.39 -12.99 -13.47
C ALA A 39 3.26 -13.13 -12.45
N ALA A 40 2.07 -13.52 -12.89
CA ALA A 40 0.92 -13.77 -12.04
C ALA A 40 1.15 -14.96 -11.09
N GLU A 41 1.71 -16.07 -11.59
CA GLU A 41 2.09 -17.23 -10.77
C GLU A 41 3.02 -16.83 -9.62
N LEU A 42 4.07 -16.05 -9.92
CA LEU A 42 5.04 -15.60 -8.91
C LEU A 42 4.40 -14.66 -7.88
N VAL A 43 3.51 -13.76 -8.32
CA VAL A 43 2.76 -12.89 -7.40
C VAL A 43 1.84 -13.71 -6.50
N LEU A 44 1.15 -14.72 -7.03
CA LEU A 44 0.30 -15.60 -6.22
C LEU A 44 1.10 -16.41 -5.20
N GLU A 45 2.22 -17.00 -5.61
CA GLU A 45 3.11 -17.73 -4.71
C GLU A 45 3.60 -16.85 -3.54
N ASP A 46 4.03 -15.63 -3.84
CA ASP A 46 4.45 -14.64 -2.85
C ASP A 46 3.32 -14.27 -1.87
N LEU A 47 2.12 -14.04 -2.41
CA LEU A 47 0.96 -13.67 -1.64
C LEU A 47 0.43 -14.81 -0.76
N GLU A 48 0.50 -16.07 -1.20
CA GLU A 48 0.11 -17.22 -0.36
C GLU A 48 1.05 -17.39 0.83
N HIS A 49 2.36 -17.22 0.60
CA HIS A 49 3.34 -17.22 1.68
C HIS A 49 3.06 -16.09 2.67
N PHE A 50 2.85 -14.86 2.17
CA PHE A 50 2.56 -13.70 3.00
C PHE A 50 1.22 -13.81 3.73
N ARG A 51 0.19 -14.37 3.07
CA ARG A 51 -1.11 -14.67 3.67
C ARG A 51 -0.95 -15.56 4.90
N SER A 52 -0.14 -16.61 4.79
CA SER A 52 0.11 -17.56 5.88
C SER A 52 0.78 -16.87 7.08
N GLN A 53 1.67 -15.91 6.84
CA GLN A 53 2.27 -15.08 7.89
C GLN A 53 1.24 -14.17 8.56
N LEU A 54 0.38 -13.51 7.78
CA LEU A 54 -0.70 -12.67 8.31
C LEU A 54 -1.74 -13.48 9.09
N GLU A 55 -2.04 -14.70 8.66
CA GLU A 55 -2.96 -15.59 9.36
C GLU A 55 -2.48 -15.87 10.77
N ALA A 56 -1.20 -16.24 10.95
CA ALA A 56 -0.60 -16.46 12.26
C ALA A 56 -0.64 -15.23 13.20
N LEU A 57 -0.83 -14.02 12.66
CA LEU A 57 -0.90 -12.78 13.43
C LEU A 57 -2.34 -12.33 13.70
N PHE A 58 -3.22 -12.40 12.70
CA PHE A 58 -4.49 -11.67 12.69
C PHE A 58 -5.76 -12.51 12.91
N GLU A 59 -5.72 -13.84 12.78
CA GLU A 59 -6.86 -14.78 12.67
C GLU A 59 -8.29 -14.22 12.94
N PRO A 60 -9.24 -14.31 11.99
CA PRO A 60 -9.13 -14.93 10.65
C PRO A 60 -8.76 -13.94 9.52
N VAL A 61 -8.02 -14.45 8.52
CA VAL A 61 -7.78 -13.74 7.24
C VAL A 61 -8.98 -13.96 6.30
N PRO A 62 -9.42 -12.95 5.51
CA PRO A 62 -10.52 -13.12 4.55
C PRO A 62 -10.32 -14.33 3.63
N GLY A 63 -11.38 -15.06 3.26
CA GLY A 63 -11.35 -16.33 2.52
C GLY A 63 -10.77 -16.26 1.10
N GLU A 64 -11.46 -16.80 0.10
CA GLU A 64 -11.02 -16.70 -1.31
C GLU A 64 -10.92 -15.23 -1.75
N LEU A 65 -9.79 -14.86 -2.37
CA LEU A 65 -9.52 -13.47 -2.82
C LEU A 65 -9.14 -13.41 -4.30
N ALA A 66 -9.66 -12.40 -5.00
CA ALA A 66 -9.24 -12.09 -6.36
C ALA A 66 -8.03 -11.15 -6.38
N VAL A 67 -7.07 -11.39 -7.27
CA VAL A 67 -5.90 -10.53 -7.50
C VAL A 67 -5.95 -10.01 -8.93
N VAL A 68 -6.32 -8.76 -9.12
CA VAL A 68 -6.40 -8.17 -10.47
C VAL A 68 -5.09 -7.46 -10.80
N ILE A 69 -4.35 -8.00 -11.77
CA ILE A 69 -3.02 -7.49 -12.16
C ILE A 69 -3.16 -6.60 -13.39
N HIS A 70 -2.83 -5.32 -13.23
CA HIS A 70 -2.98 -4.30 -14.26
C HIS A 70 -1.66 -4.06 -15.00
N PRO A 71 -1.62 -4.16 -16.33
CA PRO A 71 -0.40 -3.87 -17.11
C PRO A 71 0.00 -2.40 -17.07
N ARG A 72 -0.93 -1.49 -16.71
CA ARG A 72 -0.74 -0.04 -16.84
C ARG A 72 -1.38 0.74 -15.67
N PRO A 73 -0.73 1.82 -15.19
CA PRO A 73 -1.27 2.67 -14.13
C PRO A 73 -2.65 3.26 -14.39
N LEU A 74 -2.97 3.55 -15.66
CA LEU A 74 -4.27 4.10 -16.04
C LEU A 74 -5.40 3.08 -15.81
N MET A 75 -5.18 1.81 -16.14
CA MET A 75 -6.19 0.75 -15.93
C MET A 75 -6.48 0.56 -14.45
N LEU A 76 -5.43 0.54 -13.62
CA LEU A 76 -5.59 0.50 -12.15
C LEU A 76 -6.43 1.69 -11.65
N SER A 77 -6.15 2.90 -12.16
CA SER A 77 -6.86 4.11 -11.72
C SER A 77 -8.32 4.15 -12.19
N LEU A 78 -8.65 3.50 -13.32
CA LEU A 78 -10.02 3.34 -13.80
C LEU A 78 -10.79 2.27 -13.02
N ALA A 79 -10.11 1.21 -12.59
CA ALA A 79 -10.70 0.15 -11.78
C ALA A 79 -11.09 0.65 -10.37
N HIS A 80 -10.29 1.56 -9.79
CA HIS A 80 -10.50 2.06 -8.42
C HIS A 80 -10.52 3.59 -8.35
N PRO A 81 -11.71 4.23 -8.37
CA PRO A 81 -11.83 5.69 -8.40
C PRO A 81 -11.36 6.37 -7.11
N TRP A 82 -11.20 5.65 -6.00
CA TRP A 82 -10.66 6.16 -4.75
C TRP A 82 -9.15 6.40 -4.81
N LEU A 83 -8.42 5.61 -5.59
CA LEU A 83 -6.97 5.70 -5.75
C LEU A 83 -6.48 7.08 -6.24
N PRO A 84 -7.02 7.68 -7.32
CA PRO A 84 -6.63 9.03 -7.73
C PRO A 84 -6.95 10.07 -6.65
N LEU A 85 -8.04 9.91 -5.89
CA LEU A 85 -8.38 10.81 -4.79
C LEU A 85 -7.37 10.72 -3.64
N LEU A 86 -6.91 9.52 -3.27
CA LEU A 86 -5.83 9.36 -2.30
C LEU A 86 -4.55 10.05 -2.77
N ARG A 87 -4.15 9.83 -4.02
CA ARG A 87 -2.95 10.48 -4.59
C ARG A 87 -3.02 12.00 -4.54
N LEU A 88 -4.21 12.60 -4.68
CA LEU A 88 -4.39 14.05 -4.58
C LEU A 88 -4.10 14.57 -3.16
N VAL A 89 -4.55 13.86 -2.13
CA VAL A 89 -4.35 14.26 -0.73
C VAL A 89 -2.99 13.86 -0.17
N SER A 90 -2.26 12.96 -0.84
CA SER A 90 -0.91 12.54 -0.43
C SER A 90 0.20 13.48 -0.90
N ALA A 91 1.29 13.51 -0.13
CA ALA A 91 2.51 14.24 -0.47
C ALA A 91 3.14 13.69 -1.76
N PRO A 92 3.80 14.53 -2.59
CA PRO A 92 4.41 14.10 -3.84
C PRO A 92 5.40 12.93 -3.70
N ALA A 93 6.11 12.84 -2.57
CA ALA A 93 7.03 11.73 -2.30
C ALA A 93 6.31 10.38 -2.17
N GLY A 94 5.06 10.36 -1.69
CA GLY A 94 4.30 9.14 -1.44
C GLY A 94 3.49 8.67 -2.64
N ARG A 95 3.08 9.58 -3.54
CA ARG A 95 2.20 9.30 -4.69
C ARG A 95 2.66 8.13 -5.55
N ARG A 96 3.98 7.91 -5.66
CA ARG A 96 4.56 6.80 -6.42
C ARG A 96 4.17 5.45 -5.82
N TYR A 97 4.13 5.31 -4.50
CA TYR A 97 3.93 4.03 -3.84
C TYR A 97 2.46 3.57 -3.78
N PHE A 98 1.53 4.45 -4.16
CA PHE A 98 0.16 4.06 -4.52
C PHE A 98 0.14 3.29 -5.84
N ALA A 99 0.53 2.02 -5.80
CA ALA A 99 0.65 1.11 -6.93
C ALA A 99 -0.30 -0.09 -6.85
N GLY A 100 -1.21 -0.07 -5.89
CA GLY A 100 -2.37 -0.94 -5.82
C GLY A 100 -3.56 -0.23 -5.19
N PHE A 101 -4.63 -1.00 -5.02
CA PHE A 101 -5.79 -0.65 -4.21
C PHE A 101 -6.51 -1.93 -3.78
N PHE A 102 -7.26 -1.89 -2.69
CA PHE A 102 -7.98 -3.04 -2.15
C PHE A 102 -9.50 -2.82 -2.13
N GLY A 103 -10.23 -3.89 -2.44
CA GLY A 103 -11.69 -3.99 -2.39
C GLY A 103 -12.15 -4.75 -1.15
N ARG A 104 -13.29 -5.45 -1.22
CA ARG A 104 -13.78 -6.30 -0.12
C ARG A 104 -13.18 -7.72 -0.16
N HIS A 105 -13.08 -8.28 -1.36
CA HIS A 105 -12.61 -9.65 -1.63
C HIS A 105 -11.60 -9.66 -2.77
N GLU A 106 -10.97 -8.51 -3.03
CA GLU A 106 -10.04 -8.38 -4.13
C GLU A 106 -8.95 -7.35 -3.80
N ILE A 107 -7.78 -7.56 -4.37
CA ILE A 107 -6.73 -6.56 -4.47
C ILE A 107 -6.43 -6.28 -5.93
N HIS A 108 -6.12 -5.04 -6.24
CA HIS A 108 -5.74 -4.59 -7.56
C HIS A 108 -4.32 -4.07 -7.48
N VAL A 109 -3.45 -4.59 -8.33
CA VAL A 109 -2.02 -4.28 -8.28
C VAL A 109 -1.51 -4.00 -9.68
N LEU A 110 -0.43 -3.23 -9.80
CA LEU A 110 0.29 -3.16 -11.07
C LEU A 110 1.08 -4.45 -11.31
N ALA A 111 1.17 -4.84 -12.58
CA ALA A 111 2.04 -5.92 -13.03
C ALA A 111 3.50 -5.63 -12.66
N PRO A 112 4.34 -6.64 -12.38
CA PRO A 112 5.74 -6.44 -12.04
C PRO A 112 6.50 -5.51 -13.00
N ALA A 113 6.35 -5.71 -14.31
CA ALA A 113 6.97 -4.83 -15.31
C ALA A 113 6.49 -3.36 -15.22
N ALA A 114 5.24 -3.12 -14.81
CA ALA A 114 4.71 -1.77 -14.60
C ALA A 114 5.17 -1.16 -13.26
N LEU A 115 5.42 -1.98 -12.23
CA LEU A 115 6.04 -1.58 -10.97
C LEU A 115 7.50 -1.16 -11.20
N GLU A 116 8.25 -1.97 -11.96
CA GLU A 116 9.62 -1.67 -12.39
C GLU A 116 9.71 -0.32 -13.11
N GLN A 117 8.87 -0.10 -14.13
CA GLN A 117 8.83 1.17 -14.88
C GLN A 117 8.42 2.36 -14.01
N ARG A 118 7.64 2.12 -12.96
CA ARG A 118 7.18 3.16 -12.02
C ARG A 118 8.23 3.51 -10.99
N ALA A 119 9.16 2.61 -10.69
CA ALA A 119 10.24 2.82 -9.76
C ALA A 119 11.12 4.00 -10.20
N SER A 120 11.66 4.73 -9.23
CA SER A 120 12.73 5.69 -9.49
C SER A 120 14.09 5.06 -9.24
N GLY A 121 15.15 5.64 -9.81
CA GLY A 121 16.52 5.20 -9.54
C GLY A 121 17.04 5.51 -8.12
N VAL A 122 16.19 5.91 -7.17
CA VAL A 122 16.62 6.07 -5.78
C VAL A 122 16.62 4.71 -5.08
N PRO A 123 17.60 4.43 -4.20
CA PRO A 123 17.66 3.17 -3.46
C PRO A 123 16.36 2.84 -2.73
N GLY A 124 15.95 1.57 -2.76
CA GLY A 124 14.74 1.09 -2.10
C GLY A 124 13.45 1.32 -2.90
N SER A 125 13.44 2.17 -3.92
CA SER A 125 12.21 2.47 -4.67
C SER A 125 11.64 1.27 -5.41
N HIS A 126 12.50 0.38 -5.91
CA HIS A 126 12.09 -0.80 -6.65
C HIS A 126 11.53 -1.85 -5.70
N GLU A 127 12.27 -2.15 -4.64
CA GLU A 127 11.92 -3.11 -3.60
C GLU A 127 10.61 -2.74 -2.91
N ALA A 128 10.44 -1.47 -2.56
CA ALA A 128 9.19 -0.96 -2.04
C ALA A 128 8.00 -1.21 -2.97
N LEU A 129 8.14 -0.91 -4.25
CA LEU A 129 7.05 -1.10 -5.22
C LEU A 129 6.77 -2.57 -5.48
N ALA A 130 7.78 -3.43 -5.49
CA ALA A 130 7.62 -4.88 -5.62
C ALA A 130 6.76 -5.47 -4.49
N LEU A 131 6.78 -4.87 -3.29
CA LEU A 131 5.94 -5.26 -2.14
C LEU A 131 4.50 -4.73 -2.20
N SER A 132 4.10 -4.00 -3.25
CA SER A 132 2.74 -3.46 -3.35
C SER A 132 1.64 -4.53 -3.25
N PRO A 133 1.76 -5.74 -3.85
CA PRO A 133 0.75 -6.77 -3.64
C PRO A 133 0.58 -7.18 -2.18
N ARG A 134 1.69 -7.32 -1.44
CA ARG A 134 1.65 -7.59 0.01
C ARG A 134 1.00 -6.43 0.77
N HIS A 135 1.31 -5.19 0.40
CA HIS A 135 0.69 -3.98 0.98
C HIS A 135 -0.85 -4.02 0.86
N GLU A 136 -1.37 -4.33 -0.33
CA GLU A 136 -2.82 -4.41 -0.53
C GLU A 136 -3.46 -5.60 0.22
N LEU A 137 -2.78 -6.74 0.32
CA LEU A 137 -3.27 -7.87 1.12
C LEU A 137 -3.28 -7.54 2.61
N ALA A 138 -2.26 -6.84 3.11
CA ALA A 138 -2.21 -6.36 4.48
C ALA A 138 -3.37 -5.41 4.78
N HIS A 139 -3.69 -4.49 3.86
CA HIS A 139 -4.88 -3.63 3.99
C HIS A 139 -6.18 -4.42 4.16
N LEU A 140 -6.39 -5.49 3.38
CA LEU A 140 -7.58 -6.33 3.53
C LEU A 140 -7.67 -6.98 4.92
N VAL A 141 -6.55 -7.53 5.42
CA VAL A 141 -6.50 -8.18 6.72
C VAL A 141 -6.69 -7.19 7.87
N ILE A 142 -6.02 -6.04 7.80
CA ILE A 142 -6.20 -4.97 8.79
C ILE A 142 -7.64 -4.46 8.75
N GLY A 143 -8.20 -4.23 7.56
CA GLY A 143 -9.59 -3.79 7.36
C GLY A 143 -10.62 -4.79 7.88
N SER A 144 -10.38 -6.10 7.75
CA SER A 144 -11.27 -7.12 8.30
C SER A 144 -11.17 -7.22 9.82
N ALA A 145 -10.00 -6.92 10.40
CA ALA A 145 -9.76 -6.93 11.84
C ALA A 145 -10.14 -5.60 12.53
N ASN A 146 -10.31 -4.51 11.77
CA ASN A 146 -10.59 -3.17 12.30
C ASN A 146 -11.86 -2.55 11.69
N PRO A 147 -12.98 -2.47 12.43
CA PRO A 147 -14.24 -1.94 11.90
C PRO A 147 -14.22 -0.43 11.60
N ALA A 148 -13.19 0.29 12.04
CA ALA A 148 -13.00 1.68 11.69
C ALA A 148 -12.42 1.87 10.28
N LEU A 149 -11.86 0.82 9.66
CA LEU A 149 -11.21 0.87 8.37
C LEU A 149 -12.09 0.22 7.28
N PRO A 150 -12.04 0.73 6.03
CA PRO A 150 -12.61 0.02 4.89
C PRO A 150 -11.84 -1.28 4.63
N PRO A 151 -12.39 -2.23 3.84
CA PRO A 151 -13.61 -2.18 3.02
C PRO A 151 -14.94 -2.39 3.79
N PRO A 152 -16.09 -1.95 3.24
CA PRO A 152 -16.29 -1.37 1.91
C PRO A 152 -15.98 0.13 1.86
N PHE A 153 -15.54 0.60 0.68
CA PHE A 153 -15.34 2.03 0.43
C PHE A 153 -16.65 2.72 0.03
N THR A 154 -16.99 3.77 0.77
CA THR A 154 -18.06 4.74 0.54
C THR A 154 -17.45 6.12 0.78
N PRO A 155 -18.09 7.24 0.38
CA PRO A 155 -17.56 8.57 0.68
C PRO A 155 -17.24 8.78 2.18
N GLY A 156 -18.07 8.22 3.08
CA GLY A 156 -17.87 8.29 4.52
C GLY A 156 -16.69 7.44 5.01
N THR A 157 -16.61 6.17 4.60
CA THR A 157 -15.50 5.29 5.00
C THR A 157 -14.18 5.68 4.34
N PHE A 158 -14.22 6.26 3.13
CA PHE A 158 -13.06 6.86 2.47
C PHE A 158 -12.51 8.06 3.26
N ARG A 159 -13.38 8.99 3.67
CA ARG A 159 -12.97 10.11 4.52
C ARG A 159 -12.31 9.61 5.81
N ARG A 160 -12.88 8.58 6.44
CA ARG A 160 -12.33 7.98 7.65
C ARG A 160 -10.98 7.32 7.39
N TYR A 161 -10.83 6.58 6.29
CA TYR A 161 -9.54 6.02 5.86
C TYR A 161 -8.47 7.10 5.72
N VAL A 162 -8.80 8.23 5.09
CA VAL A 162 -7.88 9.37 4.95
C VAL A 162 -7.49 9.96 6.32
N GLN A 163 -8.43 10.07 7.25
CA GLN A 163 -8.16 10.53 8.63
C GLN A 163 -7.26 9.54 9.41
N LEU A 164 -7.43 8.25 9.15
CA LEU A 164 -6.70 7.15 9.79
C LEU A 164 -5.55 6.63 8.92
N ALA A 165 -5.06 7.43 7.96
CA ALA A 165 -4.05 6.98 7.01
C ALA A 165 -2.76 6.52 7.71
N TRP A 166 -2.38 7.13 8.83
CA TRP A 166 -1.23 6.67 9.62
C TRP A 166 -1.39 5.23 10.13
N LEU A 167 -2.62 4.81 10.43
CA LEU A 167 -2.92 3.47 10.92
C LEU A 167 -3.10 2.50 9.77
N ALA A 168 -3.94 2.87 8.79
CA ALA A 168 -4.27 2.01 7.66
C ALA A 168 -3.05 1.80 6.75
N GLU A 169 -2.51 2.89 6.19
CA GLU A 169 -1.33 2.80 5.34
C GLU A 169 -0.11 2.43 6.16
N GLY A 170 0.01 2.93 7.39
CA GLY A 170 1.15 2.60 8.22
C GLY A 170 1.24 1.13 8.58
N GLY A 171 0.12 0.52 8.97
CA GLY A 171 0.05 -0.90 9.24
C GLY A 171 0.35 -1.71 7.98
N ALA A 172 -0.27 -1.36 6.85
CA ALA A 172 -0.02 -2.04 5.58
C ALA A 172 1.46 -1.94 5.15
N THR A 173 2.06 -0.75 5.18
CA THR A 173 3.48 -0.53 4.85
C THR A 173 4.40 -1.32 5.80
N HIS A 174 4.04 -1.39 7.08
CA HIS A 174 4.82 -2.12 8.09
C HIS A 174 4.75 -3.63 7.89
N PHE A 175 3.55 -4.22 7.89
CA PHE A 175 3.38 -5.67 7.76
C PHE A 175 3.82 -6.19 6.39
N ALA A 176 3.70 -5.38 5.32
CA ALA A 176 4.25 -5.74 4.01
C ALA A 176 5.78 -5.68 3.95
N GLY A 177 6.46 -5.15 4.97
CA GLY A 177 7.92 -5.00 5.01
C GLY A 177 8.44 -3.83 4.17
N GLN A 178 7.60 -2.86 3.81
CA GLN A 178 8.00 -1.74 2.96
C GLN A 178 8.81 -0.66 3.68
N VAL A 179 8.69 -0.53 5.01
CA VAL A 179 9.31 0.56 5.79
C VAL A 179 10.81 0.72 5.53
N PRO A 180 11.66 -0.33 5.54
CA PRO A 180 13.09 -0.19 5.29
C PRO A 180 13.42 0.37 3.90
N HIS A 181 12.56 0.10 2.91
CA HIS A 181 12.71 0.50 1.52
C HIS A 181 12.19 1.93 1.24
N MET A 182 11.49 2.54 2.20
CA MET A 182 10.97 3.90 2.10
C MET A 182 12.00 4.98 2.49
N ARG A 183 13.22 4.59 2.89
CA ARG A 183 14.21 5.51 3.47
C ARG A 183 14.46 6.77 2.65
N ALA A 184 14.71 6.61 1.35
CA ALA A 184 14.94 7.74 0.46
C ALA A 184 13.72 8.69 0.37
N ALA A 185 12.49 8.13 0.40
CA ALA A 185 11.26 8.89 0.40
C ALA A 185 11.03 9.61 1.74
N VAL A 186 11.32 8.97 2.87
CA VAL A 186 11.30 9.57 4.21
C VAL A 186 12.28 10.74 4.26
N ALA A 187 13.55 10.51 3.91
CA ALA A 187 14.58 11.54 3.94
C ALA A 187 14.23 12.73 3.05
N ARG A 188 13.70 12.47 1.85
CA ARG A 188 13.21 13.54 0.96
C ARG A 188 12.04 14.31 1.58
N ARG A 189 11.07 13.62 2.17
CA ARG A 189 9.91 14.24 2.83
C ARG A 189 10.33 15.15 3.99
N LEU A 190 11.31 14.73 4.78
CA LEU A 190 11.81 15.53 5.91
C LEU A 190 12.59 16.78 5.45
N ARG A 191 13.29 16.71 4.32
CA ARG A 191 14.01 17.87 3.76
C ARG A 191 13.12 18.86 3.02
N GLU A 192 12.17 18.38 2.22
CA GLU A 192 11.42 19.21 1.28
C GLU A 192 10.09 19.73 1.82
N GLY A 193 9.55 19.13 2.89
CA GLY A 193 8.23 19.48 3.41
C GLY A 193 8.27 20.12 4.79
N ALA A 194 7.15 20.71 5.20
CA ALA A 194 6.96 21.19 6.57
C ALA A 194 7.15 20.05 7.58
N ARG A 195 7.48 20.42 8.83
CA ARG A 195 7.62 19.46 9.94
C ARG A 195 6.40 18.51 9.97
N PRO A 196 6.61 17.18 9.92
CA PRO A 196 5.50 16.24 9.94
C PRO A 196 4.78 16.31 11.29
N ALA A 197 3.46 16.15 11.27
CA ALA A 197 2.65 16.02 12.47
C ALA A 197 2.74 14.59 13.03
N PHE A 198 2.50 14.44 14.34
CA PHE A 198 2.39 13.14 14.99
C PHE A 198 0.98 12.92 15.59
N PRO A 199 0.31 11.80 15.28
CA PRO A 199 0.69 10.83 14.23
C PRO A 199 0.63 11.45 12.82
N PRO A 200 1.25 10.80 11.81
CA PRO A 200 1.24 11.29 10.44
C PRO A 200 -0.16 11.59 9.90
N GLY A 201 -0.35 12.77 9.32
CA GLY A 201 -1.60 13.09 8.62
C GLY A 201 -1.73 12.35 7.29
N ALA A 202 -2.88 12.53 6.62
CA ALA A 202 -3.18 11.97 5.30
C ALA A 202 -2.08 12.18 4.24
N ARG A 203 -1.38 13.32 4.30
CA ARG A 203 -0.30 13.65 3.36
C ARG A 203 0.86 12.65 3.46
N ASP A 204 1.11 12.17 4.67
CA ASP A 204 2.33 11.46 5.02
C ASP A 204 2.08 10.00 5.46
N GLY A 205 0.82 9.59 5.63
CA GLY A 205 0.44 8.26 6.12
C GLY A 205 1.16 7.11 5.42
N LEU A 206 1.24 7.12 4.08
CA LEU A 206 1.92 6.06 3.32
C LEU A 206 3.43 5.95 3.59
N ILE A 207 4.11 7.09 3.74
CA ILE A 207 5.58 7.12 3.89
C ILE A 207 5.99 7.01 5.36
N LEU A 208 5.25 7.68 6.25
CA LEU A 208 5.60 7.84 7.65
C LEU A 208 4.76 6.97 8.58
N GLY A 209 3.57 6.52 8.19
CA GLY A 209 2.70 5.72 9.07
C GLY A 209 3.40 4.45 9.57
N GLY A 210 4.10 3.74 8.68
CA GLY A 210 4.79 2.49 9.04
C GLY A 210 5.96 2.70 10.00
N THR A 211 6.47 3.94 10.12
CA THR A 211 7.51 4.27 11.11
C THR A 211 6.95 4.37 12.54
N VAL A 212 5.64 4.61 12.70
CA VAL A 212 4.97 4.53 14.00
C VAL A 212 4.93 3.07 14.47
N PHE A 213 4.58 2.16 13.56
CA PHE A 213 4.63 0.72 13.83
C PHE A 213 6.05 0.21 14.05
N GLY A 214 7.02 0.66 13.24
CA GLY A 214 8.43 0.30 13.45
C GLY A 214 8.98 0.74 14.80
N LEU A 215 8.58 1.91 15.29
CA LEU A 215 8.91 2.36 16.66
C LEU A 215 8.21 1.49 17.72
N LEU A 216 6.91 1.21 17.54
CA LEU A 216 6.16 0.36 18.46
C LEU A 216 6.73 -1.05 18.55
N GLU A 217 7.09 -1.65 17.42
CA GLU A 217 7.72 -2.97 17.37
C GLU A 217 9.05 -2.98 18.12
N ALA A 218 9.87 -1.94 17.95
CA ALA A 218 11.15 -1.83 18.64
C ALA A 218 11.00 -1.70 20.17
N GLU A 219 9.91 -1.12 20.66
CA GLU A 219 9.68 -0.85 22.08
C GLU A 219 8.81 -1.91 22.78
N ALA A 220 7.82 -2.47 22.08
CA ALA A 220 6.78 -3.34 22.63
C ALA A 220 6.53 -4.62 21.81
N GLY A 221 7.26 -4.82 20.70
CA GLY A 221 7.21 -6.03 19.88
C GLY A 221 6.05 -6.10 18.88
N GLY A 222 6.08 -7.14 18.03
CA GLY A 222 5.11 -7.33 16.96
C GLY A 222 3.67 -7.54 17.43
N GLY A 223 3.46 -8.12 18.62
CA GLY A 223 2.12 -8.29 19.21
C GLY A 223 1.42 -6.95 19.45
N ALA A 224 2.15 -5.94 19.95
CA ALA A 224 1.61 -4.59 20.15
C ALA A 224 1.21 -3.93 18.83
N CYS A 225 1.94 -4.20 17.74
CA CYS A 225 1.60 -3.74 16.40
C CYS A 225 0.27 -4.33 15.90
N VAL A 226 0.04 -5.63 16.15
CA VAL A 226 -1.23 -6.29 15.80
C VAL A 226 -2.39 -5.68 16.59
N GLU A 227 -2.22 -5.47 17.89
CA GLU A 227 -3.27 -4.87 18.74
C GLU A 227 -3.56 -3.41 18.35
N LEU A 228 -2.53 -2.64 18.01
CA LEU A 228 -2.70 -1.29 17.45
C LEU A 228 -3.52 -1.33 16.15
N ALA A 229 -3.17 -2.24 15.22
CA ALA A 229 -3.89 -2.39 13.96
C ALA A 229 -5.36 -2.79 14.16
N ARG A 230 -5.67 -3.58 15.20
CA ARG A 230 -7.04 -4.00 15.59
C ARG A 230 -7.84 -2.94 16.36
N SER A 231 -7.22 -1.81 16.72
CA SER A 231 -7.84 -0.84 17.62
C SER A 231 -9.17 -0.29 17.09
N ARG A 232 -10.27 -0.59 17.81
CA ARG A 232 -11.63 -0.16 17.48
C ARG A 232 -11.86 1.34 17.69
N ASN A 233 -11.02 1.98 18.52
CA ASN A 233 -11.12 3.39 18.88
C ASN A 233 -10.08 4.26 18.17
N ALA A 234 -9.59 3.82 17.00
CA ALA A 234 -8.55 4.50 16.20
C ALA A 234 -8.81 6.00 15.93
N THR A 235 -10.07 6.45 15.99
CA THR A 235 -10.42 7.87 15.84
C THR A 235 -9.91 8.75 16.99
N ALA A 236 -9.66 8.18 18.17
CA ALA A 236 -9.01 8.83 19.30
C ALA A 236 -7.50 8.53 19.28
N ALA A 237 -6.81 8.97 18.21
CA ALA A 237 -5.44 8.58 17.91
C ALA A 237 -4.45 8.78 19.08
N THR A 238 -4.54 9.91 19.79
CA THR A 238 -3.72 10.17 20.98
C THR A 238 -3.86 9.07 22.03
N ARG A 239 -5.09 8.77 22.43
CA ARG A 239 -5.37 7.75 23.45
C ARG A 239 -4.91 6.37 23.00
N VAL A 240 -5.18 6.00 21.74
CA VAL A 240 -4.77 4.70 21.19
C VAL A 240 -3.25 4.54 21.17
N LEU A 241 -2.51 5.60 20.84
CA LEU A 241 -1.05 5.57 20.87
C LEU A 241 -0.51 5.56 22.30
N GLU A 242 -1.08 6.34 23.22
CA GLU A 242 -0.68 6.32 24.63
C GLU A 242 -0.94 4.97 25.28
N ASP A 243 -2.06 4.31 24.95
CA ASP A 243 -2.38 2.96 25.40
C ASP A 243 -1.40 1.93 24.81
N ALA A 244 -1.07 2.03 23.51
CA ALA A 244 -0.17 1.08 22.84
C ALA A 244 1.30 1.20 23.28
N PHE A 245 1.77 2.42 23.55
CA PHE A 245 3.15 2.69 23.99
C PHE A 245 3.30 2.81 25.51
N GLU A 246 2.19 2.73 26.26
CA GLU A 246 2.12 2.89 27.72
C GLU A 246 2.80 4.15 28.27
N ARG A 247 2.77 5.25 27.49
CA ARG A 247 3.43 6.52 27.86
C ARG A 247 2.80 7.74 27.17
N PRO A 248 3.02 8.97 27.69
CA PRO A 248 2.38 10.17 27.15
C PRO A 248 2.78 10.48 25.70
N ILE A 249 1.83 11.03 24.92
CA ILE A 249 1.96 11.29 23.48
C ILE A 249 3.19 12.15 23.13
N ALA A 250 3.49 13.14 23.98
CA ALA A 250 4.64 14.02 23.78
C ALA A 250 5.98 13.28 23.88
N SER A 251 6.05 12.19 24.66
CA SER A 251 7.25 11.34 24.72
C SER A 251 7.36 10.49 23.47
N ILE A 252 6.24 9.92 23.00
CA ILE A 252 6.20 9.12 21.78
C ILE A 252 6.62 9.95 20.57
N GLU A 253 6.11 11.18 20.44
CA GLU A 253 6.47 12.09 19.33
C GLU A 253 7.97 12.41 19.29
N ARG A 254 8.61 12.60 20.46
CA ARG A 254 10.06 12.84 20.53
C ARG A 254 10.84 11.61 20.05
N SER A 255 10.56 10.44 20.61
CA SER A 255 11.20 9.19 20.19
C SER A 255 10.97 8.88 18.71
N TRP A 256 9.77 9.18 18.21
CA TRP A 256 9.45 9.04 16.79
C TRP A 256 10.24 10.01 15.91
N THR A 257 10.43 11.26 16.35
CA THR A 257 11.27 12.23 15.63
C THR A 257 12.73 11.75 15.57
N ASP A 258 13.25 11.22 16.66
CA ASP A 258 14.61 10.65 16.71
C ASP A 258 14.72 9.41 15.82
N TYR A 259 13.72 8.53 15.83
CA TYR A 259 13.63 7.37 14.95
C TYR A 259 13.62 7.77 13.47
N LEU A 260 12.85 8.79 13.11
CA LEU A 260 12.82 9.33 11.74
C LEU A 260 14.18 9.91 11.32
N ALA A 261 14.86 10.63 12.21
CA ALA A 261 16.17 11.20 11.94
C ALA A 261 17.22 10.10 11.72
N ALA A 262 17.21 9.06 12.56
CA ALA A 262 18.08 7.90 12.42
C ALA A 262 17.80 7.15 11.11
N LEU A 263 16.53 6.90 10.79
CA LEU A 263 16.13 6.24 9.55
C LEU A 263 16.60 7.05 8.33
N ALA A 264 16.42 8.37 8.33
CA ALA A 264 16.81 9.23 7.21
C ALA A 264 18.33 9.40 7.02
N ALA A 265 19.13 9.09 8.04
CA ALA A 265 20.58 9.22 8.03
C ALA A 265 21.34 7.95 7.56
N GLY A 266 20.70 6.78 7.64
CA GLY A 266 21.22 5.52 7.07
C GLY A 266 20.96 5.36 5.58
#